data_AF-A0A2E5X1G1-F1
#
_entry.id   AF-A0A2E5X1G1-F1
#
_cell.length_a   1.000
_cell.length_b   1.000
_cell.length_c   1.000
_cell.angle_alpha   90.00
_cell.angle_beta   90.00
_cell.angle_gamma   90.00
#
_symmetry.space_group_name_H-M   'P 1'
#
loop_
_entity.id
_entity.type
_entity.pdbx_description
1 polymer ?
#
loop_
_entity_poly.entity_id
_entity_poly.type
_entity_poly.pdbx_seq_one_letter_code
_entity_poly.pdbx_strand_id
1 'polypeptide(L)' 'MDQSLVGKWVEVVLVNGKKWTGRLEELDEEAVFISNGNEFGKPGHKGAECANNEVKSIVETEAREFSVK' A
#
# COMPACT_ATOMS: atom_id res chain seq x y z
N MET A 1 10.55 3.69 9.95
CA MET A 1 9.71 2.99 8.95
C MET A 1 10.38 1.68 8.61
N ASP A 2 9.62 0.61 8.47
CA ASP A 2 10.18 -0.71 8.14
C ASP A 2 10.25 -0.88 6.61
N GLN A 3 11.39 -0.50 6.05
CA GLN A 3 11.67 -0.62 4.62
C GLN A 3 11.66 -2.08 4.13
N SER A 4 11.69 -3.08 5.03
CA SER A 4 11.65 -4.50 4.65
C SER A 4 10.29 -4.95 4.11
N LEU A 5 9.26 -4.11 4.24
CA LEU A 5 7.93 -4.35 3.71
C LEU A 5 7.80 -3.97 2.23
N VAL A 6 8.72 -3.15 1.69
CA VAL A 6 8.68 -2.72 0.29
C VAL A 6 8.82 -3.96 -0.61
N GLY A 7 7.94 -4.04 -1.61
CA GLY A 7 7.77 -5.17 -2.51
C GLY A 7 6.89 -6.30 -1.99
N LYS A 8 6.46 -6.27 -0.72
CA LYS A 8 5.55 -7.26 -0.13
C LYS A 8 4.09 -6.81 -0.22
N TRP A 9 3.16 -7.75 -0.05
CA TRP A 9 1.76 -7.38 0.10
C TRP A 9 1.48 -7.00 1.54
N VAL A 10 0.77 -5.89 1.71
CA VAL A 10 0.48 -5.30 3.00
C VAL A 10 -0.98 -4.94 3.15
N GLU A 11 -1.46 -4.93 4.39
CA GLU A 11 -2.65 -4.20 4.79
C GLU A 11 -2.21 -2.88 5.44
N VAL A 12 -2.65 -1.77 4.85
CA VAL A 12 -2.46 -0.41 5.37
C VAL A 12 -3.75 0.02 6.04
N VAL A 13 -3.69 0.35 7.32
CA VAL A 13 -4.81 0.94 8.06
C VAL A 13 -4.57 2.44 8.15
N LEU A 14 -5.51 3.23 7.67
CA LEU A 14 -5.45 4.69 7.76
C LEU A 14 -6.02 5.20 9.10
N VAL A 15 -5.66 6.43 9.47
CA VAL A 15 -6.13 7.09 10.70
C VAL A 15 -7.65 7.24 10.76
N ASN A 16 -8.30 7.36 9.59
CA ASN A 16 -9.76 7.43 9.45
C ASN A 16 -10.46 6.05 9.51
N GLY A 17 -9.71 4.97 9.73
CA GLY A 17 -10.24 3.60 9.84
C GLY A 17 -10.39 2.86 8.51
N LYS A 18 -10.11 3.51 7.37
CA LYS A 18 -10.07 2.86 6.06
C LYS A 18 -8.92 1.85 5.99
N LYS A 19 -9.12 0.82 5.17
CA LYS A 19 -8.17 -0.27 4.98
C LYS A 19 -7.84 -0.43 3.52
N TRP A 20 -6.54 -0.40 3.24
CA TRP A 20 -6.03 -0.66 1.91
C TRP A 20 -5.23 -1.95 1.90
N THR A 21 -5.33 -2.68 0.81
CA THR A 21 -4.59 -3.92 0.57
C THR A 21 -3.93 -3.82 -0.79
N GLY A 22 -2.62 -4.06 -0.84
CA GLY A 22 -1.84 -3.97 -2.08
C GLY A 22 -0.40 -4.36 -1.84
N ARG A 23 0.37 -4.45 -2.93
CA ARG A 23 1.83 -4.55 -2.89
C ARG A 23 2.39 -3.19 -2.52
N LEU A 24 3.17 -3.11 -1.45
CA LEU A 24 3.86 -1.88 -1.08
C LEU A 24 4.95 -1.59 -2.11
N GLU A 25 4.85 -0.48 -2.81
CA GLU A 25 5.84 -0.07 -3.81
C GLU A 25 6.74 1.03 -3.24
N GLU A 26 6.20 1.91 -2.40
CA GLU A 26 6.92 3.03 -1.79
C GLU A 26 6.48 3.25 -0.35
N LEU A 27 7.45 3.53 0.51
CA LEU A 27 7.25 3.93 1.91
C LEU A 27 8.38 4.88 2.27
N ASP A 28 8.08 6.17 2.38
CA ASP A 28 9.03 7.17 2.83
C ASP A 28 8.40 8.13 3.84
N GLU A 29 9.15 9.17 4.23
CA GLU A 29 8.73 10.13 5.24
C GLU A 29 7.47 10.93 4.87
N GLU A 30 7.21 11.07 3.57
CA GLU A 30 6.14 11.90 3.01
C GLU A 30 4.94 11.07 2.59
N ALA A 31 5.16 9.92 1.94
CA ALA A 31 4.12 9.17 1.25
C ALA A 31 4.22 7.64 1.41
N VAL A 32 3.08 6.98 1.20
CA VAL A 32 2.94 5.54 1.08
C VAL A 32 2.17 5.21 -0.18
N PHE A 33 2.78 4.40 -1.05
CA PHE A 33 2.19 3.94 -2.30
C PHE A 33 2.05 2.42 -2.34
N ILE A 34 0.84 1.95 -2.65
CA ILE A 34 0.55 0.54 -2.88
C ILE A 34 0.01 0.32 -4.30
N SER A 35 0.29 -0.84 -4.87
CA SER A 35 -0.20 -1.26 -6.19
C SER A 35 -0.88 -2.62 -6.17
N ASN A 36 -1.52 -3.00 -7.27
CA ASN A 36 -1.99 -4.37 -7.47
C ASN A 36 -0.90 -5.34 -7.99
N GLY A 37 0.37 -4.92 -7.97
CA GLY A 37 1.53 -5.68 -8.42
C GLY A 37 1.78 -5.68 -9.93
N ASN A 38 0.90 -5.05 -10.72
CA ASN A 38 1.11 -4.87 -12.15
C ASN A 38 2.05 -3.68 -12.41
N GLU A 39 2.91 -3.80 -13.41
CA GLU A 39 3.81 -2.71 -13.82
C GLU A 39 3.03 -1.46 -14.23
N PHE A 40 3.53 -0.30 -13.82
CA PHE A 40 2.98 0.99 -14.22
C PHE A 40 2.94 1.13 -15.75
N GLY A 41 1.85 1.69 -16.27
CA GLY A 41 1.63 1.84 -17.72
C GLY A 41 1.12 0.58 -18.43
N LYS A 42 0.97 -0.56 -17.75
CA LYS A 42 0.30 -1.75 -18.32
C LYS A 42 -1.23 -1.70 -18.11
N PRO A 43 -2.03 -2.23 -19.06
CA PRO A 43 -3.46 -2.39 -18.85
C PRO A 43 -3.77 -3.15 -17.55
N GLY A 44 -4.66 -2.60 -16.74
CA GLY A 44 -5.05 -3.22 -15.47
C GLY A 44 -4.13 -2.89 -14.29
N HIS A 45 -3.15 -2.00 -14.43
CA HIS A 45 -2.47 -1.40 -13.27
C HIS A 45 -3.48 -0.64 -12.40
N LYS A 46 -3.39 -0.84 -11.09
CA LYS A 46 -4.11 -0.07 -10.07
C LYS A 46 -3.13 0.28 -8.96
N GLY A 47 -3.23 1.50 -8.45
CA GLY A 47 -2.43 1.97 -7.34
C GLY A 47 -3.19 2.98 -6.49
N ALA A 48 -2.72 3.17 -5.26
CA ALA A 48 -3.24 4.16 -4.34
C ALA A 48 -2.10 4.73 -3.49
N GLU A 49 -2.14 6.03 -3.29
CA GLU A 49 -1.15 6.81 -2.55
C GLU A 49 -1.85 7.61 -1.45
N CYS A 50 -1.23 7.66 -0.27
CA CYS A 50 -1.64 8.55 0.81
C CYS A 50 -0.41 9.18 1.47
N ALA A 51 -0.62 10.28 2.17
CA ALA A 51 0.45 10.86 2.97
C ALA A 51 0.77 9.93 4.15
N ASN A 52 2.04 9.83 4.51
CA ASN A 52 2.47 8.92 5.58
C ASN A 52 1.86 9.29 6.95
N ASN A 53 1.50 10.56 7.17
CA ASN A 53 0.76 10.98 8.39
C ASN A 53 -0.70 10.51 8.42
N GLU A 54 -1.25 9.99 7.32
CA GLU A 54 -2.57 9.39 7.25
C GLU A 54 -2.52 7.88 7.59
N VAL A 55 -1.33 7.30 7.69
CA VAL A 55 -1.13 5.88 7.97
C VAL A 55 -1.09 5.62 9.46
N LYS A 56 -1.97 4.75 9.94
CA LYS A 56 -2.01 4.28 11.32
C LYS A 56 -1.09 3.08 11.53
N SER A 57 -1.09 2.12 10.60
CA SER A 57 -0.24 0.93 10.67
C SER A 57 -0.12 0.24 9.31
N ILE A 58 1.02 -0.40 9.07
CA ILE A 58 1.27 -1.26 7.90
C ILE A 58 1.69 -2.63 8.42
N VAL A 59 1.03 -3.69 7.95
CA VAL A 59 1.38 -5.08 8.28
C VAL A 59 1.42 -5.93 7.03
N GLU A 60 2.33 -6.90 6.98
CA GLU A 60 2.35 -7.89 5.89
C GLU A 60 1.07 -8.73 5.91
N THR A 61 0.53 -9.04 4.73
CA THR A 61 -0.69 -9.84 4.58
C THR A 61 -0.53 -10.91 3.50
N GLU A 62 -1.25 -12.02 3.68
CA GLU A 62 -1.35 -13.09 2.68
C GLU A 62 -2.38 -12.76 1.59
N ALA A 63 -3.22 -11.74 1.79
CA ALA A 63 -4.16 -11.29 0.79
C ALA A 63 -3.41 -10.74 -0.44
N ARG A 64 -3.74 -11.28 -1.63
CA ARG A 64 -3.16 -10.86 -2.93
C ARG A 64 -4.18 -10.14 -3.82
N GLU A 65 -5.20 -9.54 -3.21
CA GLU A 65 -6.22 -8.76 -3.92
C GLU A 65 -6.07 -7.28 -3.58
N PHE A 66 -5.97 -6.45 -4.61
CA PHE A 66 -5.90 -5.00 -4.43
C PHE A 66 -7.27 -4.43 -4.03
N SER A 67 -7.31 -3.71 -2.92
CA SER A 67 -8.53 -3.10 -2.39
C SER A 67 -8.23 -1.80 -1.67
N VAL A 68 -9.06 -0.79 -1.86
CA VAL A 68 -8.97 0.53 -1.22
C VAL A 68 -10.36 0.86 -0.71
N LYS A 69 -10.62 0.68 0.59
CA LYS A 69 -11.95 0.83 1.20
C LYS A 69 -11.89 1.75 2.41
#